data_AF-A0A9R0K521-F1
#
_entry.id   AF-A0A9R0K521-F1
#
_cell.length_a   1.000
_cell.length_b   1.000
_cell.length_c   1.000
_cell.angle_alpha   90.00
_cell.angle_beta   90.00
_cell.angle_gamma   90.00
#
_symmetry.space_group_name_H-M   'P 1'
#
loop_
_entity.id
_entity.type
_entity.pdbx_description
1 polymer ?
#
loop_
_entity_poly.entity_id
_entity_poly.type
_entity_poly.pdbx_seq_one_letter_code
_entity_poly.pdbx_strand_id
1 'polypeptide(L)'
;MTLKPDYDNRPLWTCPNGRIVLETCSKYYEQASDFLITVAEPVCRQEYMHEYKLTVQSLNTAVSVVGIGIEKILNILTILSKNILPKELIDRVENMKLSDPKMLEEYDFLNDTSCPDINMLLKPNVELRPYQKMSLCRMFGNGKARSGIIVLPCGAGKSLVGVSAACHIKKNCLCLATNAVSVDQWASQFKLWSTIRDDDISCFTSDSKERLPDNVGVVVTTYNMLAFSGKRSEQSEMIMEQIRNTEWGLVLMDEVHVVPADMFRKVISITKSHCKLGLTATLVREDDRISDLNFLIGPKLYEANWLDLVKAGYIANVQCAEVRCPMTKEFFAEYLKQKVSQKKQALYVMNPNKFKACEFLIRYHERERGDKIIVFADSLFALEEYAKKLGKPMIHGGTSHFERTKVIEDFKNSKNGNTIFLSKVGDNSIDIPEANVIIQISSHGGSRRQEAQRLGRILRAKGRLEDRLAGGKEEYNAFFYSLVSTDTQEMYYSTKRQQFLIDQGYSFKVIESLQLPLDYGAEVNDHELEMDLLNKVLRAKDEMFEDVDVVSHDGLQQYSTGHKKRHTHVKTNPKDPSKRHHLFKKRKF
;
A
#
# COMPACT_ATOMS: atom_id res chain seq x y z
N MET A 1 -10.14 37.72 10.37
CA MET A 1 -10.61 37.58 8.97
C MET A 1 -11.93 38.32 8.86
N THR A 2 -12.09 39.19 7.87
CA THR A 2 -13.34 39.92 7.67
C THR A 2 -14.29 39.08 6.82
N LEU A 3 -15.49 38.82 7.34
CA LEU A 3 -16.53 38.08 6.63
C LEU A 3 -17.18 38.95 5.57
N LYS A 4 -17.57 38.34 4.46
CA LYS A 4 -18.40 38.98 3.42
C LYS A 4 -19.86 38.97 3.85
N PRO A 5 -20.69 39.92 3.40
CA PRO A 5 -22.11 39.97 3.78
C PRO A 5 -22.92 38.74 3.33
N ASP A 6 -22.47 38.01 2.31
CA ASP A 6 -23.12 36.80 1.78
C ASP A 6 -22.37 35.49 2.15
N TYR A 7 -21.73 35.47 3.32
CA TYR A 7 -20.88 34.36 3.76
C TYR A 7 -21.61 33.01 3.88
N ASP A 8 -22.92 32.99 4.19
CA ASP A 8 -23.68 31.74 4.35
C ASP A 8 -23.78 30.94 3.04
N ASN A 9 -23.79 31.62 1.89
CA ASN A 9 -23.92 30.98 0.58
C ASN A 9 -22.57 30.52 -0.01
N ARG A 10 -21.46 30.73 0.71
CA ARG A 10 -20.11 30.46 0.22
C ARG A 10 -19.50 29.27 0.95
N PRO A 11 -18.87 28.31 0.25
CA PRO A 11 -18.43 27.06 0.86
C PRO A 11 -17.01 27.09 1.47
N LEU A 12 -16.19 28.13 1.21
CA LEU A 12 -14.76 28.12 1.56
C LEU A 12 -14.38 29.11 2.66
N TRP A 13 -13.41 28.71 3.49
CA TRP A 13 -12.65 29.60 4.36
C TRP A 13 -11.20 29.63 3.89
N THR A 14 -10.63 30.83 3.71
CA THR A 14 -9.26 31.00 3.22
C THR A 14 -8.35 31.60 4.29
N CYS A 15 -7.30 30.85 4.67
CA CYS A 15 -6.35 31.24 5.70
C CYS A 15 -5.11 31.95 5.13
N PRO A 16 -4.49 32.92 5.85
CA PRO A 16 -3.29 33.61 5.38
C PRO A 16 -2.11 32.66 5.13
N ASN A 17 -2.08 31.55 5.88
CA ASN A 17 -1.05 30.54 5.77
C ASN A 17 -1.17 29.62 4.53
N GLY A 18 -2.17 29.82 3.65
CA GLY A 18 -2.39 29.00 2.46
C GLY A 18 -3.30 27.79 2.67
N ARG A 19 -3.85 27.60 3.88
CA ARG A 19 -4.87 26.57 4.15
C ARG A 19 -6.25 27.04 3.70
N ILE A 20 -7.03 26.13 3.17
CA ILE A 20 -8.40 26.35 2.74
C ILE A 20 -9.27 25.29 3.39
N VAL A 21 -10.36 25.70 4.04
CA VAL A 21 -11.35 24.78 4.59
C VAL A 21 -12.60 24.84 3.72
N LEU A 22 -13.10 23.67 3.31
CA LEU A 22 -14.29 23.50 2.49
C LEU A 22 -15.39 22.81 3.31
N GLU A 23 -16.57 23.41 3.33
CA GLU A 23 -17.77 22.83 3.96
C GLU A 23 -18.49 21.89 3.00
N THR A 24 -18.69 20.62 3.39
CA THR A 24 -19.32 19.60 2.54
C THR A 24 -20.84 19.74 2.44
N CYS A 25 -21.46 20.43 3.40
CA CYS A 25 -22.91 20.63 3.47
C CYS A 25 -23.43 21.75 2.54
N SER A 26 -22.54 22.47 1.87
CA SER A 26 -22.91 23.59 1.00
C SER A 26 -23.47 23.10 -0.35
N LYS A 27 -24.45 23.82 -0.89
CA LYS A 27 -25.01 23.56 -2.24
C LYS A 27 -23.96 23.64 -3.36
N TYR A 28 -22.90 24.42 -3.15
CA TYR A 28 -21.82 24.61 -4.12
C TYR A 28 -20.61 23.70 -3.86
N TYR A 29 -20.77 22.68 -3.01
CA TYR A 29 -19.70 21.77 -2.63
C TYR A 29 -19.03 21.10 -3.85
N GLU A 30 -19.80 20.53 -4.79
CA GLU A 30 -19.23 19.81 -5.93
C GLU A 30 -18.31 20.72 -6.77
N GLN A 31 -18.80 21.92 -7.10
CA GLN A 31 -18.05 22.92 -7.87
C GLN A 31 -16.79 23.39 -7.14
N ALA A 32 -16.90 23.64 -5.84
CA ALA A 32 -15.77 24.08 -5.02
C ALA A 32 -14.75 22.95 -4.81
N SER A 33 -15.21 21.71 -4.67
CA SER A 33 -14.37 20.52 -4.54
C SER A 33 -13.57 20.28 -5.83
N ASP A 34 -14.22 20.26 -6.99
CA ASP A 34 -13.54 20.08 -8.28
C ASP A 34 -12.47 21.15 -8.55
N PHE A 35 -12.79 22.40 -8.18
CA PHE A 35 -11.83 23.50 -8.23
C PHE A 35 -10.64 23.27 -7.29
N LEU A 36 -10.88 22.92 -6.02
CA LEU A 36 -9.81 22.72 -5.04
C LEU A 36 -8.95 21.48 -5.35
N ILE A 37 -9.51 20.39 -5.86
CA ILE A 37 -8.75 19.21 -6.30
C ILE A 37 -7.80 19.56 -7.47
N THR A 38 -8.09 20.65 -8.19
CA THR A 38 -7.25 21.13 -9.28
C THR A 38 -6.14 22.08 -8.80
N VAL A 39 -6.44 22.92 -7.81
CA VAL A 39 -5.60 24.07 -7.43
C VAL A 39 -4.83 23.85 -6.13
N ALA A 40 -5.26 22.92 -5.28
CA ALA A 40 -4.73 22.69 -3.95
C ALA A 40 -4.51 21.20 -3.66
N GLU A 41 -3.63 20.91 -2.71
CA GLU A 41 -3.45 19.55 -2.20
C GLU A 41 -4.39 19.29 -1.01
N PRO A 42 -5.10 18.15 -0.98
CA PRO A 42 -5.86 17.76 0.20
C PRO A 42 -4.92 17.46 1.38
N VAL A 43 -5.26 17.97 2.55
CA VAL A 43 -4.59 17.66 3.83
C VAL A 43 -5.44 16.67 4.62
N CYS A 44 -6.74 16.94 4.73
CA CYS A 44 -7.69 16.09 5.44
C CYS A 44 -9.06 16.16 4.75
N ARG A 45 -9.77 15.04 4.61
CA ARG A 45 -11.11 14.99 4.03
C ARG A 45 -12.05 14.24 4.98
N GLN A 46 -12.63 14.97 5.93
CA GLN A 46 -13.61 14.43 6.88
C GLN A 46 -15.04 14.60 6.35
N GLU A 47 -16.01 13.98 7.00
CA GLU A 47 -17.41 13.98 6.54
C GLU A 47 -18.01 15.38 6.36
N TYR A 48 -17.72 16.31 7.26
CA TYR A 48 -18.34 17.64 7.30
C TYR A 48 -17.45 18.76 6.76
N MET A 49 -16.13 18.62 6.90
CA MET A 49 -15.16 19.65 6.53
C MET A 49 -13.92 19.02 5.89
N HIS A 50 -13.50 19.59 4.77
CA HIS A 50 -12.28 19.21 4.07
C HIS A 50 -11.24 20.32 4.24
N GLU A 51 -10.00 19.93 4.57
CA GLU A 51 -8.87 20.83 4.63
C GLU A 51 -7.97 20.62 3.40
N TYR A 52 -7.67 21.72 2.72
CA TYR A 52 -6.77 21.80 1.58
C TYR A 52 -5.64 22.77 1.86
N LYS A 53 -4.52 22.60 1.16
CA LYS A 53 -3.37 23.49 1.26
C LYS A 53 -2.88 23.88 -0.14
N LEU A 54 -2.74 25.17 -0.35
CA LEU A 54 -2.07 25.71 -1.53
C LEU A 54 -0.56 25.52 -1.38
N THR A 55 0.03 24.79 -2.32
CA THR A 55 1.46 24.57 -2.44
C THR A 55 1.94 25.09 -3.80
N VAL A 56 3.24 25.42 -3.89
CA VAL A 56 3.87 25.79 -5.17
C VAL A 56 3.63 24.70 -6.23
N GLN A 57 3.69 23.43 -5.84
CA GLN A 57 3.51 22.30 -6.74
C GLN A 57 2.07 22.20 -7.25
N SER A 58 1.07 22.34 -6.37
CA SER A 58 -0.34 22.34 -6.75
C SER A 58 -0.70 23.48 -7.71
N LEU A 59 -0.14 24.68 -7.49
CA LEU A 59 -0.35 25.84 -8.36
C LEU A 59 0.35 25.69 -9.70
N ASN A 60 1.60 25.22 -9.72
CA ASN A 60 2.29 24.89 -10.98
C ASN A 60 1.50 23.85 -11.78
N THR A 61 0.97 22.83 -11.10
CA THR A 61 0.11 21.82 -11.73
C THR A 61 -1.15 22.48 -12.28
N ALA A 62 -1.85 23.33 -11.53
CA ALA A 62 -3.06 24.01 -12.02
C ALA A 62 -2.80 24.88 -13.26
N VAL A 63 -1.70 25.64 -13.26
CA VAL A 63 -1.34 26.54 -14.36
C VAL A 63 -0.86 25.76 -15.58
N SER A 64 0.05 24.79 -15.41
CA SER A 64 0.62 24.02 -16.52
C SER A 64 -0.32 22.94 -17.06
N VAL A 65 -1.06 22.25 -16.18
CA VAL A 65 -1.90 21.09 -16.56
C VAL A 65 -3.26 21.54 -17.06
N VAL A 66 -3.93 22.45 -16.35
CA VAL A 66 -5.31 22.86 -16.68
C VAL A 66 -5.36 24.16 -17.48
N GLY A 67 -4.25 24.91 -17.53
CA GLY A 67 -4.20 26.18 -18.27
C GLY A 67 -4.97 27.30 -17.58
N ILE A 68 -5.22 27.19 -16.27
CA ILE A 68 -5.91 28.23 -15.50
C ILE A 68 -4.88 29.26 -15.05
N GLY A 69 -5.00 30.50 -15.53
CA GLY A 69 -4.15 31.60 -15.07
C GLY A 69 -4.35 31.94 -13.59
N ILE A 70 -3.29 32.43 -12.93
CA ILE A 70 -3.32 32.80 -11.50
C ILE A 70 -4.45 33.79 -11.19
N GLU A 71 -4.69 34.78 -12.05
CA GLU A 71 -5.78 35.75 -11.88
C GLU A 71 -7.15 35.06 -11.80
N LYS A 72 -7.37 34.05 -12.65
CA LYS A 72 -8.61 33.27 -12.66
C LYS A 72 -8.75 32.44 -11.39
N ILE A 73 -7.64 31.90 -10.87
CA ILE A 73 -7.61 31.18 -9.59
C ILE A 73 -8.02 32.11 -8.44
N LEU A 74 -7.41 33.30 -8.34
CA LEU A 74 -7.71 34.28 -7.30
C LEU A 74 -9.15 34.81 -7.41
N ASN A 75 -9.65 35.00 -8.62
CA ASN A 75 -11.04 35.40 -8.85
C ASN A 75 -12.02 34.32 -8.36
N ILE A 76 -11.78 33.05 -8.69
CA ILE A 76 -12.65 31.95 -8.24
C ILE A 76 -12.57 31.79 -6.72
N LEU A 77 -11.37 31.89 -6.12
CA LEU A 77 -11.22 31.88 -4.66
C LEU A 77 -11.96 33.04 -4.00
N THR A 78 -11.97 34.22 -4.64
CA THR A 78 -12.76 35.36 -4.16
C THR A 78 -14.24 35.04 -4.21
N ILE A 79 -14.74 34.42 -5.28
CA ILE A 79 -16.16 34.08 -5.43
C ILE A 79 -16.59 32.99 -4.44
N LEU A 80 -15.73 32.00 -4.15
CA LEU A 80 -16.09 30.88 -3.30
C LEU A 80 -15.79 31.09 -1.80
N SER A 81 -14.97 32.07 -1.43
CA SER A 81 -14.57 32.31 -0.02
C SER A 81 -15.56 33.16 0.77
N LYS A 82 -15.94 32.68 1.95
CA LYS A 82 -16.74 33.37 2.98
C LYS A 82 -16.06 34.63 3.49
N ASN A 83 -14.73 34.61 3.60
CA ASN A 83 -13.95 35.74 4.05
C ASN A 83 -13.32 36.49 2.88
N ILE A 84 -13.02 37.77 3.11
CA ILE A 84 -12.15 38.52 2.21
C ILE A 84 -10.79 37.83 2.18
N LEU A 85 -10.23 37.63 0.98
CA LEU A 85 -8.94 36.97 0.82
C LEU A 85 -7.86 37.75 1.59
N PRO A 86 -7.09 37.07 2.46
CA PRO A 86 -5.97 37.72 3.14
C PRO A 86 -4.94 38.22 2.13
N LYS A 87 -4.41 39.44 2.33
CA LYS A 87 -3.36 39.99 1.46
C LYS A 87 -2.13 39.08 1.40
N GLU A 88 -1.73 38.52 2.53
CA GLU A 88 -0.62 37.55 2.63
C GLU A 88 -0.80 36.32 1.72
N LEU A 89 -2.05 35.86 1.51
CA LEU A 89 -2.34 34.75 0.63
C LEU A 89 -2.22 35.16 -0.84
N ILE A 90 -2.73 36.34 -1.19
CA ILE A 90 -2.60 36.92 -2.54
C ILE A 90 -1.12 37.10 -2.88
N ASP A 91 -0.39 37.78 -2.00
CA ASP A 91 1.05 38.01 -2.14
C ASP A 91 1.81 36.68 -2.28
N ARG A 92 1.42 35.64 -1.54
CA ARG A 92 2.02 34.31 -1.68
C ARG A 92 1.74 33.69 -3.04
N VAL A 93 0.50 33.69 -3.51
CA VAL A 93 0.13 33.08 -4.79
C VAL A 93 0.80 33.83 -5.96
N GLU A 94 0.90 35.16 -5.89
CA GLU A 94 1.56 35.98 -6.90
C GLU A 94 3.10 35.86 -6.86
N ASN A 95 3.70 35.78 -5.66
CA ASN A 95 5.16 35.65 -5.50
C ASN A 95 5.68 34.22 -5.66
N MET A 96 4.82 33.21 -5.70
CA MET A 96 5.19 31.86 -6.09
C MET A 96 5.57 31.87 -7.57
N LYS A 97 6.85 32.19 -7.84
CA LYS A 97 7.44 32.10 -9.18
C LYS A 97 7.15 30.71 -9.74
N LEU A 98 6.22 30.67 -10.70
CA LEU A 98 6.00 29.53 -11.56
C LEU A 98 7.34 29.24 -12.24
N SER A 99 7.95 28.10 -11.91
CA SER A 99 8.98 27.54 -12.76
C SER A 99 8.37 27.41 -14.16
N ASP A 100 9.11 27.79 -15.20
CA ASP A 100 8.66 27.81 -16.58
C ASP A 100 7.76 26.59 -16.90
N PRO A 101 6.55 26.78 -17.47
CA PRO A 101 5.64 25.68 -17.82
C PRO A 101 6.22 24.65 -18.81
N LYS A 102 7.43 24.92 -19.34
CA LYS A 102 8.22 24.04 -20.21
C LYS A 102 8.93 22.87 -19.50
N MET A 103 8.86 22.73 -18.17
CA MET A 103 9.55 21.64 -17.46
C MET A 103 8.74 20.34 -17.26
N LEU A 104 7.45 20.31 -17.62
CA LEU A 104 6.71 19.06 -17.70
C LEU A 104 6.96 18.44 -19.07
N GLU A 105 7.67 17.30 -19.12
CA GLU A 105 7.82 16.49 -20.32
C GLU A 105 6.42 16.02 -20.77
N GLU A 106 5.82 16.77 -21.69
CA GLU A 106 4.61 16.37 -22.40
C GLU A 106 5.01 15.54 -23.61
N TYR A 107 4.56 14.29 -23.64
CA TYR A 107 4.81 13.36 -24.73
C TYR A 107 3.69 13.46 -25.77
N ASP A 108 4.04 13.90 -26.97
CA ASP A 108 3.15 13.89 -28.13
C ASP A 108 3.21 12.51 -28.82
N PHE A 109 2.51 11.55 -28.22
CA PHE A 109 2.51 10.17 -28.69
C PHE A 109 1.80 9.97 -30.05
N LEU A 110 0.95 10.92 -30.46
CA LEU A 110 0.21 10.84 -31.72
C LEU A 110 1.09 11.15 -32.93
N ASN A 111 2.04 12.08 -32.77
CA ASN A 111 2.95 12.50 -33.83
C ASN A 111 4.33 11.83 -33.73
N ASP A 112 4.56 11.01 -32.71
CA ASP A 112 5.83 10.32 -32.52
C ASP A 112 5.98 9.14 -33.49
N THR A 113 7.02 9.20 -34.32
CA THR A 113 7.41 8.14 -35.25
C THR A 113 8.65 7.37 -34.79
N SER A 114 9.31 7.75 -33.69
CA SER A 114 10.50 7.02 -33.19
C SER A 114 10.11 5.72 -32.52
N CYS A 115 9.03 5.73 -31.73
CA CYS A 115 8.47 4.53 -31.13
C CYS A 115 7.44 3.87 -32.07
N PRO A 116 7.55 2.56 -32.38
CA PRO A 116 6.56 1.87 -33.21
C PRO A 116 5.21 1.77 -32.49
N ASP A 117 4.13 1.80 -33.26
CA ASP A 117 2.78 1.59 -32.74
C ASP A 117 2.51 0.10 -32.49
N ILE A 118 1.95 -0.20 -31.32
CA ILE A 118 1.47 -1.51 -30.94
C ILE A 118 -0.03 -1.56 -31.14
N ASN A 119 -0.52 -2.65 -31.73
CA ASN A 119 -1.95 -2.92 -31.82
C ASN A 119 -2.52 -3.36 -30.46
N MET A 120 -2.72 -2.39 -29.57
CA MET A 120 -3.28 -2.60 -28.23
C MET A 120 -4.49 -1.69 -28.04
N LEU A 121 -5.66 -2.29 -27.89
CA LEU A 121 -6.91 -1.61 -27.59
C LEU A 121 -7.52 -2.18 -26.32
N LEU A 122 -8.33 -1.37 -25.63
CA LEU A 122 -9.19 -1.88 -24.57
C LEU A 122 -10.29 -2.74 -25.20
N LYS A 123 -10.59 -3.88 -24.55
CA LYS A 123 -11.72 -4.71 -24.99
C LYS A 123 -13.05 -3.95 -24.83
N PRO A 124 -14.03 -4.16 -25.72
CA PRO A 124 -15.26 -3.37 -25.75
C PRO A 124 -16.17 -3.58 -24.52
N ASN A 125 -16.02 -4.70 -23.81
CA ASN A 125 -16.76 -5.01 -22.58
C ASN A 125 -16.21 -4.28 -21.33
N VAL A 126 -15.17 -3.47 -21.48
CA VAL A 126 -14.45 -2.84 -20.38
C VAL A 126 -14.90 -1.39 -20.24
N GLU A 127 -15.70 -1.12 -19.20
CA GLU A 127 -16.12 0.24 -18.89
C GLU A 127 -15.35 0.80 -17.70
N LEU A 128 -14.73 1.96 -17.93
CA LEU A 128 -14.04 2.70 -16.87
C LEU A 128 -15.02 3.42 -15.96
N ARG A 129 -14.75 3.35 -14.65
CA ARG A 129 -15.51 4.08 -13.63
C ARG A 129 -15.26 5.60 -13.74
N PRO A 130 -16.16 6.46 -13.25
CA PRO A 130 -16.04 7.91 -13.41
C PRO A 130 -14.71 8.49 -12.90
N TYR A 131 -14.25 8.08 -11.71
CA TYR A 131 -12.98 8.54 -11.13
C TYR A 131 -11.76 8.06 -11.92
N GLN A 132 -11.84 6.88 -12.55
CA GLN A 132 -10.77 6.35 -13.42
C GLN A 132 -10.68 7.17 -14.71
N LYS A 133 -11.83 7.47 -15.33
CA LYS A 133 -11.91 8.36 -16.50
C LYS A 133 -11.32 9.73 -16.16
N MET A 134 -11.72 10.31 -15.03
CA MET A 134 -11.23 11.60 -14.56
C MET A 134 -9.71 11.59 -14.34
N SER A 135 -9.15 10.51 -13.78
CA SER A 135 -7.71 10.35 -13.60
C SER A 135 -6.94 10.35 -14.93
N LEU A 136 -7.47 9.64 -15.94
CA LEU A 136 -6.88 9.59 -17.29
C LEU A 136 -7.04 10.93 -18.02
N CYS A 137 -8.17 11.62 -17.88
CA CYS A 137 -8.37 12.95 -18.45
C CYS A 137 -7.42 14.01 -17.86
N ARG A 138 -6.85 13.79 -16.67
CA ARG A 138 -5.81 14.67 -16.12
C ARG A 138 -4.42 14.33 -16.63
N MET A 139 -4.18 13.06 -16.93
CA MET A 139 -2.93 12.59 -17.54
C MET A 139 -2.84 12.98 -19.02
N PHE A 140 -3.95 12.87 -19.74
CA PHE A 140 -4.04 13.19 -21.16
C PHE A 140 -4.72 14.55 -21.35
N GLY A 141 -3.99 15.51 -21.91
CA GLY A 141 -4.50 16.85 -22.21
C GLY A 141 -4.09 17.29 -23.61
N ASN A 142 -5.02 17.85 -24.39
CA ASN A 142 -4.75 18.38 -25.74
C ASN A 142 -4.02 17.39 -26.68
N GLY A 143 -4.30 16.09 -26.56
CA GLY A 143 -3.67 15.03 -27.38
C GLY A 143 -2.26 14.61 -26.93
N LYS A 144 -1.75 15.14 -25.81
CA LYS A 144 -0.44 14.79 -25.25
C LYS A 144 -0.58 14.04 -23.93
N ALA A 145 0.39 13.17 -23.64
CA ALA A 145 0.51 12.43 -22.40
C ALA A 145 1.48 13.14 -21.44
N ARG A 146 1.13 13.20 -20.16
CA ARG A 146 1.97 13.83 -19.12
C ARG A 146 2.52 12.80 -18.16
N SER A 147 3.76 12.98 -17.75
CA SER A 147 4.35 12.20 -16.69
C SER A 147 3.84 12.66 -15.32
N GLY A 148 3.56 11.72 -14.41
CA GLY A 148 3.08 12.05 -13.08
C GLY A 148 2.56 10.87 -12.28
N ILE A 149 2.02 11.17 -11.10
CA ILE A 149 1.58 10.17 -10.12
C ILE A 149 0.07 10.20 -9.95
N ILE A 150 -0.57 9.05 -10.07
CA ILE A 150 -1.99 8.82 -9.81
C ILE A 150 -2.12 8.00 -8.52
N VAL A 151 -2.84 8.59 -7.55
CA VAL A 151 -3.12 7.97 -6.26
C VAL A 151 -4.52 7.38 -6.28
N LEU A 152 -4.59 6.06 -6.24
CA LEU A 152 -5.83 5.31 -6.20
C LEU A 152 -5.76 4.25 -5.11
N PRO A 153 -6.76 4.19 -4.21
CA PRO A 153 -6.75 3.20 -3.15
C PRO A 153 -6.70 1.76 -3.66
N CYS A 154 -6.25 0.84 -2.80
CA CYS A 154 -6.32 -0.59 -3.08
C CYS A 154 -7.77 -0.99 -3.40
N GLY A 155 -7.97 -1.83 -4.43
CA GLY A 155 -9.30 -2.22 -4.90
C GLY A 155 -10.00 -1.22 -5.84
N ALA A 156 -9.49 0.00 -6.00
CA ALA A 156 -10.09 1.00 -6.90
C ALA A 156 -9.77 0.78 -8.40
N GLY A 157 -9.00 -0.26 -8.75
CA GLY A 157 -8.65 -0.58 -10.13
C GLY A 157 -7.41 0.16 -10.66
N LYS A 158 -6.35 0.27 -9.85
CA LYS A 158 -5.02 0.81 -10.25
C LYS A 158 -4.53 0.20 -11.56
N SER A 159 -4.56 -1.13 -11.64
CA SER A 159 -4.06 -1.85 -12.82
C SER A 159 -4.87 -1.54 -14.08
N LEU A 160 -6.19 -1.39 -13.96
CA LEU A 160 -7.04 -1.03 -15.09
C LEU A 160 -6.71 0.37 -15.64
N VAL A 161 -6.42 1.35 -14.77
CA VAL A 161 -5.98 2.69 -15.19
C VAL A 161 -4.64 2.62 -15.92
N GLY A 162 -3.68 1.82 -15.43
CA GLY A 162 -2.40 1.61 -16.11
C GLY A 162 -2.55 0.98 -17.50
N VAL A 163 -3.33 -0.10 -17.60
CA VAL A 163 -3.63 -0.77 -18.88
C VAL A 163 -4.35 0.19 -19.84
N SER A 164 -5.28 1.00 -19.33
CA SER A 164 -6.00 1.99 -20.14
C SER A 164 -5.10 3.10 -20.66
N ALA A 165 -4.15 3.58 -19.84
CA ALA A 165 -3.15 4.55 -20.27
C ALA A 165 -2.25 3.97 -21.37
N ALA A 166 -1.82 2.71 -21.21
CA ALA A 166 -1.02 2.01 -22.22
C ALA A 166 -1.81 1.85 -23.53
N CYS A 167 -3.07 1.41 -23.48
CA CYS A 167 -3.96 1.28 -24.64
C CYS A 167 -4.27 2.61 -25.33
N HIS A 168 -4.22 3.74 -24.60
CA HIS A 168 -4.43 5.06 -25.18
C HIS A 168 -3.17 5.56 -25.91
N ILE A 169 -1.99 5.33 -25.34
CA ILE A 169 -0.70 5.73 -25.92
C ILE A 169 -0.32 4.84 -27.12
N LYS A 170 -0.62 3.53 -27.06
CA LYS A 170 -0.34 2.54 -28.14
C LYS A 170 1.13 2.41 -28.54
N LYS A 171 2.06 2.69 -27.63
CA LYS A 171 3.51 2.53 -27.82
C LYS A 171 4.07 1.49 -26.86
N ASN A 172 5.34 1.11 -27.06
CA ASN A 172 6.08 0.19 -26.19
C ASN A 172 5.96 0.60 -24.72
N CYS A 173 5.55 -0.36 -23.88
CA CYS A 173 5.24 -0.12 -22.49
C CYS A 173 6.10 -0.99 -21.57
N LEU A 174 6.82 -0.36 -20.64
CA LEU A 174 7.57 -1.04 -19.60
C LEU A 174 6.82 -0.92 -18.26
N CYS A 175 6.40 -2.04 -17.71
CA CYS A 175 5.72 -2.11 -16.43
C CYS A 175 6.66 -2.60 -15.32
N LEU A 176 6.82 -1.79 -14.29
CA LEU A 176 7.70 -2.03 -13.15
C LEU A 176 6.88 -2.39 -11.92
N ALA A 177 7.12 -3.59 -11.41
CA ALA A 177 6.47 -4.13 -10.23
C ALA A 177 7.47 -4.35 -9.08
N THR A 178 6.97 -4.46 -7.85
CA THR A 178 7.80 -4.70 -6.66
C THR A 178 8.33 -6.13 -6.60
N ASN A 179 7.45 -7.11 -6.81
CA ASN A 179 7.74 -8.53 -6.63
C ASN A 179 7.36 -9.36 -7.87
N ALA A 180 7.86 -10.59 -7.96
CA ALA A 180 7.56 -11.51 -9.08
C ALA A 180 6.05 -11.82 -9.22
N VAL A 181 5.32 -12.00 -8.12
CA VAL A 181 3.86 -12.26 -8.20
C VAL A 181 3.10 -11.06 -8.74
N SER A 182 3.56 -9.83 -8.44
CA SER A 182 2.97 -8.63 -9.03
C SER A 182 3.22 -8.57 -10.54
N VAL A 183 4.35 -9.10 -11.04
CA VAL A 183 4.63 -9.22 -12.49
C VAL A 183 3.57 -10.11 -13.14
N ASP A 184 3.32 -11.29 -12.59
CA ASP A 184 2.31 -12.23 -13.12
C ASP A 184 0.89 -11.64 -13.08
N GLN A 185 0.57 -10.90 -12.01
CA GLN A 185 -0.69 -10.19 -11.89
C GLN A 185 -0.83 -9.13 -12.98
N TRP A 186 0.16 -8.28 -13.18
CA TRP A 186 0.14 -7.26 -14.23
C TRP A 186 0.01 -7.87 -15.62
N ALA A 187 0.79 -8.91 -15.92
CA ALA A 187 0.68 -9.65 -17.18
C ALA A 187 -0.74 -10.20 -17.40
N SER A 188 -1.34 -10.79 -16.36
CA SER A 188 -2.72 -11.28 -16.39
C SER A 188 -3.73 -10.14 -16.61
N GLN A 189 -3.53 -8.97 -16.00
CA GLN A 189 -4.40 -7.80 -16.19
C GLN A 189 -4.31 -7.25 -17.62
N PHE A 190 -3.12 -7.20 -18.23
CA PHE A 190 -2.97 -6.82 -19.64
C PHE A 190 -3.73 -7.79 -20.55
N LYS A 191 -3.60 -9.11 -20.35
CA LYS A 191 -4.35 -10.13 -21.11
C LYS A 191 -5.86 -10.03 -20.93
N LEU A 192 -6.31 -9.73 -19.70
CA LEU A 192 -7.72 -9.65 -19.37
C LEU A 192 -8.41 -8.45 -20.02
N TRP A 193 -7.82 -7.26 -19.91
CA TRP A 193 -8.48 -6.00 -20.27
C TRP A 193 -8.12 -5.47 -21.66
N SER A 194 -6.98 -5.87 -22.22
CA SER A 194 -6.53 -5.40 -23.54
C SER A 194 -6.59 -6.49 -24.61
N THR A 195 -6.59 -6.10 -25.88
CA THR A 195 -6.60 -6.99 -27.05
C THR A 195 -5.20 -7.45 -27.48
N ILE A 196 -4.16 -7.17 -26.69
CA ILE A 196 -2.78 -7.53 -27.03
C ILE A 196 -2.64 -9.07 -27.10
N ARG A 197 -1.75 -9.55 -27.96
CA ARG A 197 -1.45 -10.98 -28.05
C ARG A 197 -0.56 -11.42 -26.90
N ASP A 198 -0.74 -12.65 -26.46
CA ASP A 198 0.07 -13.24 -25.39
C ASP A 198 1.57 -13.27 -25.74
N ASP A 199 1.92 -13.44 -27.02
CA ASP A 199 3.30 -13.44 -27.51
C ASP A 199 4.00 -12.07 -27.38
N ASP A 200 3.21 -10.99 -27.33
CA ASP A 200 3.71 -9.61 -27.26
C ASP A 200 3.83 -9.11 -25.81
N ILE A 201 3.44 -9.93 -24.82
CA ILE A 201 3.65 -9.67 -23.39
C ILE A 201 4.83 -10.53 -22.93
N SER A 202 5.90 -9.89 -22.49
CA SER A 202 7.06 -10.60 -21.94
C SER A 202 7.22 -10.34 -20.44
N CYS A 203 7.37 -11.42 -19.67
CA CYS A 203 7.58 -11.34 -18.22
C CYS A 203 9.04 -11.61 -17.88
N PHE A 204 9.66 -10.70 -17.12
CA PHE A 204 11.05 -10.83 -16.71
C PHE A 204 11.19 -10.82 -15.18
N THR A 205 11.56 -11.96 -14.63
CA THR A 205 11.86 -12.13 -13.20
C THR A 205 13.21 -12.82 -13.02
N SER A 206 13.64 -13.04 -11.78
CA SER A 206 14.86 -13.82 -11.50
C SER A 206 14.73 -15.27 -11.99
N ASP A 207 13.51 -15.81 -11.95
CA ASP A 207 13.22 -17.24 -12.09
C ASP A 207 12.65 -17.55 -13.48
N SER A 208 11.85 -16.63 -14.04
CA SER A 208 11.33 -16.68 -15.41
C SER A 208 12.07 -15.70 -16.32
N LYS A 209 12.78 -16.24 -17.31
CA LYS A 209 13.55 -15.48 -18.31
C LYS A 209 13.02 -15.80 -19.70
N GLU A 210 11.90 -15.19 -20.05
CA GLU A 210 11.37 -15.25 -21.41
C GLU A 210 12.26 -14.41 -22.34
N ARG A 211 12.48 -14.89 -23.58
CA ARG A 211 13.20 -14.11 -24.58
C ARG A 211 12.28 -12.99 -25.06
N LEU A 212 12.81 -11.77 -25.12
CA LEU A 212 12.09 -10.66 -25.71
C LEU A 212 11.95 -10.87 -27.22
N PRO A 213 10.73 -10.77 -27.78
CA PRO A 213 10.55 -10.75 -29.23
C PRO A 213 11.17 -9.49 -29.84
N ASP A 214 11.53 -9.56 -31.14
CA ASP A 214 12.17 -8.45 -31.85
C ASP A 214 11.27 -7.20 -31.94
N ASN A 215 9.94 -7.37 -31.86
CA ASN A 215 8.98 -6.28 -31.71
C ASN A 215 8.45 -6.27 -30.28
N VAL A 216 9.05 -5.41 -29.44
CA VAL A 216 8.79 -5.37 -28.01
C VAL A 216 7.45 -4.70 -27.72
N GLY A 217 6.44 -5.49 -27.36
CA GLY A 217 5.11 -4.99 -27.00
C GLY A 217 5.07 -4.40 -25.59
N VAL A 218 4.66 -5.24 -24.64
CA VAL A 218 4.57 -4.89 -23.21
C VAL A 218 5.56 -5.76 -22.45
N VAL A 219 6.48 -5.13 -21.72
CA VAL A 219 7.43 -5.86 -20.87
C VAL A 219 7.10 -5.58 -19.41
N VAL A 220 6.93 -6.64 -18.63
CA VAL A 220 6.65 -6.57 -17.20
C VAL A 220 7.86 -7.12 -16.44
N THR A 221 8.43 -6.31 -15.55
CA THR A 221 9.65 -6.65 -14.80
C THR A 221 9.63 -6.06 -13.39
N THR A 222 10.60 -6.46 -12.56
CA THR A 222 10.74 -5.95 -11.19
C THR A 222 11.78 -4.83 -11.09
N TYR A 223 11.59 -3.91 -10.12
CA TYR A 223 12.56 -2.85 -9.84
C TYR A 223 13.96 -3.38 -9.54
N ASN A 224 14.04 -4.46 -8.75
CA ASN A 224 15.31 -5.05 -8.33
C ASN A 224 16.08 -5.62 -9.52
N MET A 225 15.41 -6.25 -10.48
CA MET A 225 16.07 -6.81 -11.67
C MET A 225 16.74 -5.72 -12.50
N LEU A 226 16.09 -4.56 -12.68
CA LEU A 226 16.65 -3.44 -13.42
C LEU A 226 17.78 -2.74 -12.67
N ALA A 227 17.58 -2.47 -11.37
CA ALA A 227 18.54 -1.73 -10.55
C ALA A 227 19.77 -2.56 -10.12
N PHE A 228 19.75 -3.88 -10.31
CA PHE A 228 20.85 -4.77 -9.94
C PHE A 228 22.11 -4.51 -10.77
N SER A 229 23.19 -4.09 -10.12
CA SER A 229 24.47 -3.75 -10.78
C SER A 229 25.56 -4.84 -10.63
N GLY A 230 25.20 -6.04 -10.17
CA GLY A 230 26.12 -7.17 -10.03
C GLY A 230 26.29 -8.00 -11.30
N LYS A 231 27.06 -9.09 -11.23
CA LYS A 231 27.22 -10.03 -12.36
C LYS A 231 25.89 -10.73 -12.68
N ARG A 232 25.37 -10.49 -13.88
CA ARG A 232 24.17 -11.14 -14.42
C ARG A 232 24.57 -12.38 -15.23
N SER A 233 23.64 -13.32 -15.37
CA SER A 233 23.76 -14.37 -16.40
C SER A 233 23.75 -13.74 -17.79
N GLU A 234 24.46 -14.33 -18.75
CA GLU A 234 24.57 -13.84 -20.13
C GLU A 234 23.21 -13.47 -20.74
N GLN A 235 22.20 -14.34 -20.59
CA GLN A 235 20.83 -14.08 -21.06
C GLN A 235 20.19 -12.84 -20.42
N SER A 236 20.44 -12.58 -19.14
CA SER A 236 19.90 -11.42 -18.44
C SER A 236 20.62 -10.13 -18.82
N GLU A 237 21.91 -10.20 -19.18
CA GLU A 237 22.64 -9.04 -19.68
C GLU A 237 22.14 -8.65 -21.08
N MET A 238 21.92 -9.62 -21.98
CA MET A 238 21.35 -9.39 -23.30
C MET A 238 19.98 -8.70 -23.24
N ILE A 239 19.06 -9.21 -22.40
CA ILE A 239 17.73 -8.60 -22.19
C ILE A 239 17.85 -7.17 -21.65
N MET A 240 18.79 -6.94 -20.73
CA MET A 240 19.02 -5.61 -20.17
C MET A 240 19.64 -4.63 -21.17
N GLU A 241 20.47 -5.10 -22.10
CA GLU A 241 20.94 -4.30 -23.24
C GLU A 241 19.79 -3.96 -24.19
N GLN A 242 18.89 -4.91 -24.48
CA GLN A 242 17.68 -4.63 -25.27
C GLN A 242 16.81 -3.56 -24.61
N ILE A 243 16.54 -3.67 -23.30
CA ILE A 243 15.73 -2.69 -22.56
C ILE A 243 16.39 -1.30 -22.56
N ARG A 244 17.73 -1.22 -22.46
CA ARG A 244 18.50 0.04 -22.50
C ARG A 244 18.48 0.71 -23.88
N ASN A 245 18.46 -0.09 -24.94
CA ASN A 245 18.48 0.39 -26.32
C ASN A 245 17.08 0.73 -26.85
N THR A 246 16.03 0.18 -26.24
CA THR A 246 14.64 0.44 -26.62
C THR A 246 14.17 1.79 -26.05
N GLU A 247 13.53 2.61 -26.88
CA GLU A 247 12.78 3.78 -26.43
C GLU A 247 11.39 3.36 -25.98
N TRP A 248 11.02 3.77 -24.77
CA TRP A 248 9.73 3.42 -24.16
C TRP A 248 8.78 4.61 -24.25
N GLY A 249 7.63 4.42 -24.90
CA GLY A 249 6.58 5.43 -24.93
C GLY A 249 5.96 5.64 -23.54
N LEU A 250 5.79 4.55 -22.77
CA LEU A 250 5.25 4.59 -21.40
C LEU A 250 6.04 3.69 -20.45
N VAL A 251 6.42 4.24 -19.30
CA VAL A 251 6.90 3.47 -18.14
C VAL A 251 5.84 3.52 -17.04
N LEU A 252 5.24 2.36 -16.76
CA LEU A 252 4.32 2.18 -15.64
C LEU A 252 5.10 1.78 -14.40
N MET A 253 4.88 2.47 -13.30
CA MET A 253 5.55 2.23 -12.02
C MET A 253 4.51 1.91 -10.96
N ASP A 254 4.48 0.67 -10.46
CA ASP A 254 3.53 0.24 -9.43
C ASP A 254 4.09 0.37 -8.01
N GLU A 255 3.20 0.67 -7.06
CA GLU A 255 3.50 0.94 -5.64
C GLU A 255 4.71 1.86 -5.42
N VAL A 256 4.70 3.01 -6.09
CA VAL A 256 5.81 3.97 -6.14
C VAL A 256 6.36 4.37 -4.75
N HIS A 257 5.51 4.36 -3.73
CA HIS A 257 5.89 4.73 -2.37
C HIS A 257 6.76 3.69 -1.63
N VAL A 258 6.78 2.43 -2.10
CA VAL A 258 7.58 1.34 -1.48
C VAL A 258 9.04 1.44 -1.85
N VAL A 259 9.33 1.98 -3.04
CA VAL A 259 10.66 1.89 -3.64
C VAL A 259 11.55 3.07 -3.16
N PRO A 260 12.74 2.78 -2.61
CA PRO A 260 13.76 3.77 -2.30
C PRO A 260 14.09 4.72 -3.46
N ALA A 261 14.38 5.98 -3.15
CA ALA A 261 14.66 7.01 -4.15
C ALA A 261 15.89 6.67 -5.02
N ASP A 262 16.90 6.02 -4.44
CA ASP A 262 18.11 5.63 -5.17
C ASP A 262 17.85 4.56 -6.23
N MET A 263 16.93 3.63 -5.96
CA MET A 263 16.52 2.63 -6.97
C MET A 263 15.77 3.30 -8.11
N PHE A 264 14.88 4.26 -7.84
CA PHE A 264 14.23 5.04 -8.90
C PHE A 264 15.23 5.78 -9.78
N ARG A 265 16.18 6.47 -9.17
CA ARG A 265 17.23 7.18 -9.91
C ARG A 265 18.00 6.26 -10.85
N LYS A 266 18.36 5.06 -10.36
CA LYS A 266 19.01 4.04 -11.20
C LYS A 266 18.12 3.60 -12.35
N VAL A 267 16.87 3.22 -12.08
CA VAL A 267 15.95 2.74 -13.12
C VAL A 267 15.68 3.80 -14.18
N ILE A 268 15.46 5.05 -13.78
CA ILE A 268 15.25 6.18 -14.70
C ILE A 268 16.52 6.46 -15.51
N SER A 269 17.71 6.33 -14.91
CA SER A 269 18.97 6.50 -15.66
C SER A 269 19.22 5.40 -16.72
N ILE A 270 18.64 4.22 -16.53
CA ILE A 270 18.79 3.06 -17.43
C ILE A 270 17.76 3.10 -18.55
N THR A 271 16.54 3.56 -18.27
CA THR A 271 15.39 3.47 -19.18
C THR A 271 15.16 4.79 -19.90
N LYS A 272 15.29 4.79 -21.22
CA LYS A 272 14.92 5.93 -22.07
C LYS A 272 13.40 5.94 -22.23
N SER A 273 12.73 6.89 -21.60
CA SER A 273 11.26 6.94 -21.58
C SER A 273 10.71 8.33 -21.82
N HIS A 274 9.64 8.41 -22.61
CA HIS A 274 8.96 9.68 -22.91
C HIS A 274 7.92 10.02 -21.84
N CYS A 275 7.08 9.05 -21.46
CA CYS A 275 6.06 9.24 -20.43
C CYS A 275 6.28 8.28 -19.25
N LYS A 276 6.18 8.80 -18.03
CA LYS A 276 6.33 8.04 -16.78
C LYS A 276 5.06 8.16 -15.95
N LEU A 277 4.40 7.04 -15.66
CA LEU A 277 3.18 7.01 -14.85
C LEU A 277 3.42 6.23 -13.56
N GLY A 278 3.31 6.92 -12.43
CA GLY A 278 3.36 6.33 -11.10
C GLY A 278 1.97 5.97 -10.58
N LEU A 279 1.76 4.73 -10.17
CA LEU A 279 0.54 4.25 -9.52
C LEU A 279 0.84 3.93 -8.05
N THR A 280 0.03 4.45 -7.14
CA THR A 280 0.22 4.22 -5.70
C THR A 280 -1.10 4.25 -4.94
N ALA A 281 -1.21 3.47 -3.86
CA ALA A 281 -2.34 3.57 -2.93
C ALA A 281 -2.23 4.78 -1.98
N THR A 282 -1.00 5.10 -1.55
CA THR A 282 -0.74 6.12 -0.53
C THR A 282 0.51 6.90 -0.90
N LEU A 283 0.52 8.21 -0.68
CA LEU A 283 1.69 9.07 -0.93
C LEU A 283 2.56 9.31 0.30
N VAL A 284 2.15 8.85 1.48
CA VAL A 284 2.97 9.01 2.68
C VAL A 284 4.25 8.20 2.50
N ARG A 285 5.42 8.79 2.79
CA ARG A 285 6.75 8.13 2.84
C ARG A 285 7.34 8.26 4.24
N GLU A 286 8.04 7.23 4.74
CA GLU A 286 8.51 7.21 6.15
C GLU A 286 9.82 7.97 6.30
N ASP A 287 10.50 8.17 5.17
CA ASP A 287 11.73 8.92 5.03
C ASP A 287 11.49 10.40 4.66
N ASP A 288 10.23 10.87 4.62
CA ASP A 288 9.81 12.24 4.27
C ASP A 288 10.31 12.78 2.92
N ARG A 289 10.90 11.93 2.06
CA ARG A 289 11.44 12.31 0.74
C ARG A 289 10.42 12.22 -0.40
N ILE A 290 9.18 12.64 -0.14
CA ILE A 290 8.12 12.67 -1.17
C ILE A 290 8.46 13.69 -2.27
N SER A 291 9.13 14.78 -1.91
CA SER A 291 9.58 15.81 -2.86
C SER A 291 10.45 15.25 -3.99
N ASP A 292 11.25 14.22 -3.69
CA ASP A 292 12.15 13.60 -4.67
C ASP A 292 11.36 12.82 -5.73
N LEU A 293 10.22 12.21 -5.38
CA LEU A 293 9.35 11.51 -6.33
C LEU A 293 8.75 12.46 -7.37
N ASN A 294 8.36 13.65 -6.94
CA ASN A 294 7.78 14.66 -7.82
C ASN A 294 8.79 15.13 -8.87
N PHE A 295 10.08 15.14 -8.53
CA PHE A 295 11.16 15.47 -9.47
C PHE A 295 11.51 14.30 -10.40
N LEU A 296 11.43 13.06 -9.91
CA LEU A 296 11.85 11.88 -10.66
C LEU A 296 10.78 11.40 -11.67
N ILE A 297 9.51 11.41 -11.27
CA ILE A 297 8.40 10.91 -12.10
C ILE A 297 7.61 12.08 -12.67
N GLY A 298 7.21 13.01 -11.81
CA GLY A 298 6.33 14.12 -12.14
C GLY A 298 5.37 14.43 -10.99
N PRO A 299 4.56 15.49 -11.12
CA PRO A 299 3.64 15.92 -10.09
C PRO A 299 2.52 14.91 -9.85
N LYS A 300 1.82 15.06 -8.72
CA LYS A 300 0.58 14.34 -8.44
C LYS A 300 -0.53 14.85 -9.37
N LEU A 301 -0.98 14.00 -10.28
CA LEU A 301 -2.02 14.34 -11.27
C LEU A 301 -3.43 14.20 -10.68
N TYR A 302 -3.65 13.13 -9.93
CA TYR A 302 -4.96 12.81 -9.39
C TYR A 302 -4.84 12.03 -8.07
N GLU A 303 -5.76 12.30 -7.15
CA GLU A 303 -5.92 11.58 -5.91
C GLU A 303 -7.40 11.35 -5.64
N ALA A 304 -7.83 10.09 -5.75
CA ALA A 304 -9.21 9.73 -5.48
C ALA A 304 -9.53 9.92 -4.00
N ASN A 305 -10.68 10.52 -3.72
CA ASN A 305 -11.19 10.63 -2.36
C ASN A 305 -11.78 9.28 -1.92
N TRP A 306 -11.32 8.76 -0.78
CA TRP A 306 -11.80 7.50 -0.24
C TRP A 306 -13.30 7.53 0.08
N LEU A 307 -13.77 8.60 0.74
CA LEU A 307 -15.17 8.73 1.16
C LEU A 307 -16.14 8.73 -0.03
N ASP A 308 -15.76 9.37 -1.14
CA ASP A 308 -16.61 9.41 -2.34
C ASP A 308 -16.70 8.02 -3.00
N LEU A 309 -15.61 7.23 -2.94
CA LEU A 309 -15.60 5.85 -3.44
C LEU A 309 -16.43 4.89 -2.59
N VAL A 310 -16.46 5.11 -1.26
CA VAL A 310 -17.33 4.37 -0.34
C VAL A 310 -18.79 4.75 -0.56
N LYS A 311 -19.12 6.04 -0.64
CA LYS A 311 -20.48 6.54 -0.92
C LYS A 311 -21.01 6.02 -2.26
N ALA A 312 -20.16 5.95 -3.29
CA ALA A 312 -20.51 5.40 -4.60
C ALA A 312 -20.56 3.86 -4.63
N GLY A 313 -20.26 3.15 -3.53
CA GLY A 313 -20.32 1.70 -3.43
C GLY A 313 -19.21 0.95 -4.18
N TYR A 314 -18.14 1.65 -4.61
CA TYR A 314 -16.99 1.03 -5.27
C TYR A 314 -16.03 0.36 -4.29
N ILE A 315 -16.01 0.85 -3.05
CA ILE A 315 -15.19 0.35 -1.94
C ILE A 315 -16.13 0.01 -0.78
N ALA A 316 -15.77 -1.03 0.00
CA ALA A 316 -16.52 -1.42 1.19
C ALA A 316 -16.47 -0.31 2.26
N ASN A 317 -17.58 -0.12 2.97
CA ASN A 317 -17.60 0.70 4.17
C ASN A 317 -17.05 -0.12 5.34
N VAL A 318 -15.80 0.16 5.71
CA VAL A 318 -15.06 -0.58 6.73
C VAL A 318 -15.22 0.07 8.10
N GLN A 319 -15.66 -0.70 9.08
CA GLN A 319 -15.57 -0.33 10.49
C GLN A 319 -14.26 -0.85 11.08
N CYS A 320 -13.36 0.05 11.48
CA CYS A 320 -12.16 -0.28 12.22
C CYS A 320 -12.46 -0.25 13.73
N ALA A 321 -12.13 -1.33 14.44
CA ALA A 321 -12.31 -1.45 15.87
C ALA A 321 -11.01 -1.92 16.53
N GLU A 322 -10.53 -1.15 17.51
CA GLU A 322 -9.47 -1.58 18.42
C GLU A 322 -10.11 -2.26 19.64
N VAL A 323 -9.81 -3.53 19.85
CA VAL A 323 -10.29 -4.29 21.01
C VAL A 323 -9.16 -4.39 22.02
N ARG A 324 -9.30 -3.67 23.13
CA ARG A 324 -8.35 -3.70 24.22
C ARG A 324 -8.60 -4.93 25.09
N CYS A 325 -7.55 -5.71 25.27
CA CYS A 325 -7.57 -6.94 26.04
C CYS A 325 -6.68 -6.74 27.27
N PRO A 326 -7.23 -6.74 28.50
CA PRO A 326 -6.40 -6.63 29.69
C PRO A 326 -5.43 -7.81 29.80
N MET A 327 -4.21 -7.55 30.25
CA MET A 327 -3.24 -8.64 30.51
C MET A 327 -3.65 -9.44 31.74
N THR A 328 -3.46 -10.77 31.70
CA THR A 328 -3.58 -11.59 32.91
C THR A 328 -2.42 -11.33 33.86
N LYS A 329 -2.63 -11.57 35.17
CA LYS A 329 -1.69 -11.16 36.22
C LYS A 329 -0.34 -11.88 36.06
N GLU A 330 -0.40 -13.16 35.73
CA GLU A 330 0.72 -14.09 35.60
C GLU A 330 1.58 -13.70 34.39
N PHE A 331 0.94 -13.43 33.24
CA PHE A 331 1.63 -12.98 32.04
C PHE A 331 2.23 -11.59 32.21
N PHE A 332 1.53 -10.68 32.89
CA PHE A 332 2.04 -9.32 33.14
C PHE A 332 3.24 -9.32 34.09
N ALA A 333 3.23 -10.17 35.12
CA ALA A 333 4.36 -10.33 36.02
C ALA A 333 5.63 -10.79 35.27
N GLU A 334 5.51 -11.78 34.38
CA GLU A 334 6.63 -12.23 33.56
C GLU A 334 7.04 -11.18 32.52
N TYR A 335 6.09 -10.46 31.92
CA TYR A 335 6.36 -9.39 30.96
C TYR A 335 7.27 -8.29 31.54
N LEU A 336 7.03 -7.91 32.81
CA LEU A 336 7.85 -6.92 33.51
C LEU A 336 9.25 -7.44 33.86
N LYS A 337 9.40 -8.73 34.16
CA LYS A 337 10.69 -9.36 34.50
C LYS A 337 11.60 -9.52 33.28
N GLN A 338 11.03 -9.83 32.13
CA GLN A 338 11.81 -10.07 30.92
C GLN A 338 12.52 -8.79 30.45
N LYS A 339 13.73 -8.92 29.89
CA LYS A 339 14.46 -7.81 29.24
C LYS A 339 14.54 -7.97 27.72
N VAL A 340 14.41 -9.19 27.22
CA VAL A 340 14.47 -9.53 25.79
C VAL A 340 13.17 -9.08 25.10
N SER A 341 13.30 -8.29 24.04
CA SER A 341 12.14 -7.71 23.33
C SER A 341 11.25 -8.77 22.67
N GLN A 342 11.85 -9.83 22.10
CA GLN A 342 11.11 -10.91 21.42
C GLN A 342 10.24 -11.73 22.38
N LYS A 343 10.79 -12.10 23.55
CA LYS A 343 10.00 -12.76 24.61
C LYS A 343 8.91 -11.87 25.17
N LYS A 344 9.18 -10.58 25.35
CA LYS A 344 8.14 -9.59 25.71
C LYS A 344 7.01 -9.58 24.68
N GLN A 345 7.35 -9.65 23.39
CA GLN A 345 6.38 -9.74 22.30
C GLN A 345 5.55 -11.01 22.38
N ALA A 346 6.18 -12.17 22.54
CA ALA A 346 5.45 -13.43 22.71
C ALA A 346 4.44 -13.38 23.87
N LEU A 347 4.82 -12.78 25.01
CA LEU A 347 3.96 -12.69 26.20
C LEU A 347 2.70 -11.86 25.97
N TYR A 348 2.77 -10.70 25.30
CA TYR A 348 1.58 -9.90 25.05
C TYR A 348 0.72 -10.41 23.89
N VAL A 349 1.30 -11.14 22.94
CA VAL A 349 0.56 -11.78 21.83
C VAL A 349 -0.19 -13.02 22.32
N MET A 350 0.42 -13.79 23.22
CA MET A 350 -0.15 -15.00 23.81
C MET A 350 -1.03 -14.73 25.04
N ASN A 351 -1.49 -13.48 25.21
CA ASN A 351 -2.40 -13.12 26.29
C ASN A 351 -3.71 -13.95 26.19
N PRO A 352 -4.10 -14.70 27.24
CA PRO A 352 -5.33 -15.50 27.26
C PRO A 352 -6.60 -14.66 26.99
N ASN A 353 -6.68 -13.44 27.50
CA ASN A 353 -7.82 -12.56 27.24
C ASN A 353 -7.89 -12.15 25.76
N LYS A 354 -6.74 -11.98 25.11
CA LYS A 354 -6.66 -11.73 23.66
C LYS A 354 -7.13 -12.96 22.86
N PHE A 355 -6.79 -14.16 23.31
CA PHE A 355 -7.30 -15.41 22.72
C PHE A 355 -8.82 -15.52 22.83
N LYS A 356 -9.38 -15.27 24.02
CA LYS A 356 -10.84 -15.27 24.26
C LYS A 356 -11.57 -14.25 23.38
N ALA A 357 -11.01 -13.05 23.24
CA ALA A 357 -11.55 -12.02 22.35
C ALA A 357 -11.52 -12.45 20.87
N CYS A 358 -10.42 -13.03 20.42
CA CYS A 358 -10.29 -13.56 19.05
C CYS A 358 -11.33 -14.65 18.77
N GLU A 359 -11.45 -15.61 19.68
CA GLU A 359 -12.42 -16.70 19.56
C GLU A 359 -13.86 -16.18 19.51
N PHE A 360 -14.21 -15.24 20.39
CA PHE A 360 -15.53 -14.61 20.42
C PHE A 360 -15.87 -13.95 19.09
N LEU A 361 -14.96 -13.13 18.54
CA LEU A 361 -15.17 -12.46 17.26
C LEU A 361 -15.34 -13.46 16.11
N ILE A 362 -14.54 -14.52 16.09
CA ILE A 362 -14.68 -15.59 15.08
C ILE A 362 -16.06 -16.23 15.17
N ARG A 363 -16.50 -16.65 16.38
CA ARG A 363 -17.80 -17.32 16.54
C ARG A 363 -18.97 -16.38 16.25
N TYR A 364 -18.88 -15.11 16.64
CA TYR A 364 -19.90 -14.10 16.36
C TYR A 364 -20.10 -13.93 14.85
N HIS A 365 -19.02 -13.74 14.09
CA HIS A 365 -19.11 -13.55 12.64
C HIS A 365 -19.44 -14.85 11.87
N GLU A 366 -18.98 -16.02 12.33
CA GLU A 366 -19.32 -17.30 11.70
C GLU A 366 -20.79 -17.69 11.93
N ARG A 367 -21.30 -17.54 13.17
CA ARG A 367 -22.65 -18.02 13.55
C ARG A 367 -23.76 -17.02 13.26
N GLU A 368 -23.56 -15.75 13.60
CA GLU A 368 -24.63 -14.75 13.50
C GLU A 368 -24.73 -14.12 12.11
N ARG A 369 -23.58 -13.90 11.45
CA ARG A 369 -23.52 -13.16 10.17
C ARG A 369 -23.14 -14.00 8.95
N GLY A 370 -22.52 -15.16 9.18
CA GLY A 370 -21.99 -16.02 8.11
C GLY A 370 -20.91 -15.34 7.27
N ASP A 371 -20.07 -14.51 7.91
CA ASP A 371 -19.04 -13.74 7.24
C ASP A 371 -17.76 -14.56 7.03
N LYS A 372 -16.98 -14.19 6.00
CA LYS A 372 -15.64 -14.74 5.78
C LYS A 372 -14.60 -13.95 6.57
N ILE A 373 -13.79 -14.66 7.34
CA ILE A 373 -12.87 -14.14 8.34
C ILE A 373 -11.44 -14.53 7.98
N ILE A 374 -10.55 -13.54 8.01
CA ILE A 374 -9.11 -13.75 7.90
C ILE A 374 -8.46 -13.26 9.18
N VAL A 375 -7.73 -14.15 9.84
CA VAL A 375 -7.00 -13.85 11.07
C VAL A 375 -5.51 -13.74 10.77
N PHE A 376 -4.92 -12.59 11.09
CA PHE A 376 -3.51 -12.30 10.87
C PHE A 376 -2.72 -12.37 12.18
N ALA A 377 -1.60 -13.07 12.13
CA ALA A 377 -0.58 -13.01 13.17
C ALA A 377 0.82 -12.99 12.54
N ASP A 378 1.65 -12.04 12.97
CA ASP A 378 3.02 -11.91 12.49
C ASP A 378 3.91 -13.02 13.10
N SER A 379 3.67 -13.35 14.37
CA SER A 379 4.40 -14.43 15.07
C SER A 379 3.89 -15.81 14.61
N LEU A 380 4.77 -16.59 13.98
CA LEU A 380 4.47 -17.98 13.57
C LEU A 380 4.10 -18.86 14.76
N PHE A 381 4.82 -18.72 15.89
CA PHE A 381 4.51 -19.46 17.11
C PHE A 381 3.07 -19.20 17.58
N ALA A 382 2.66 -17.92 17.63
CA ALA A 382 1.29 -17.57 18.00
C ALA A 382 0.27 -18.09 16.96
N LEU A 383 0.55 -17.91 15.67
CA LEU A 383 -0.32 -18.37 14.59
C LEU A 383 -0.64 -19.87 14.73
N GLU A 384 0.38 -20.70 14.95
CA GLU A 384 0.20 -22.14 15.12
C GLU A 384 -0.63 -22.49 16.36
N GLU A 385 -0.38 -21.85 17.49
CA GLU A 385 -1.10 -22.11 18.73
C GLU A 385 -2.58 -21.69 18.63
N TYR A 386 -2.85 -20.53 18.04
CA TYR A 386 -4.22 -20.07 17.81
C TYR A 386 -4.96 -21.00 16.84
N ALA A 387 -4.34 -21.34 15.71
CA ALA A 387 -4.95 -22.21 14.69
C ALA A 387 -5.22 -23.63 15.22
N LYS A 388 -4.27 -24.23 15.96
CA LYS A 388 -4.42 -25.57 16.56
C LYS A 388 -5.52 -25.61 17.62
N LYS A 389 -5.58 -24.62 18.52
CA LYS A 389 -6.62 -24.56 19.56
C LYS A 389 -8.02 -24.34 18.98
N LEU A 390 -8.13 -23.52 17.93
CA LEU A 390 -9.41 -23.20 17.29
C LEU A 390 -9.83 -24.19 16.19
N GLY A 391 -8.95 -25.13 15.83
CA GLY A 391 -9.19 -26.13 14.79
C GLY A 391 -9.41 -25.51 13.40
N LYS A 392 -8.70 -24.43 13.07
CA LYS A 392 -8.85 -23.68 11.81
C LYS A 392 -7.61 -23.82 10.92
N PRO A 393 -7.76 -23.79 9.58
CA PRO A 393 -6.63 -23.89 8.66
C PRO A 393 -5.71 -22.67 8.74
N MET A 394 -4.40 -22.89 8.54
CA MET A 394 -3.38 -21.83 8.56
C MET A 394 -2.48 -21.89 7.32
N ILE A 395 -1.99 -20.72 6.88
CA ILE A 395 -1.01 -20.59 5.80
C ILE A 395 0.19 -19.81 6.34
N HIS A 396 1.36 -20.41 6.22
CA HIS A 396 2.67 -19.82 6.58
C HIS A 396 3.71 -20.11 5.49
N GLY A 397 4.94 -19.61 5.64
CA GLY A 397 6.00 -19.72 4.62
C GLY A 397 6.36 -21.16 4.24
N GLY A 398 6.20 -22.10 5.18
CA GLY A 398 6.46 -23.53 4.97
C GLY A 398 5.31 -24.32 4.34
N THR A 399 4.12 -23.72 4.17
CA THR A 399 2.96 -24.40 3.57
C THR A 399 3.21 -24.65 2.08
N SER A 400 3.03 -25.90 1.65
CA SER A 400 3.24 -26.30 0.26
C SER A 400 2.29 -25.57 -0.70
N HIS A 401 2.70 -25.37 -1.96
CA HIS A 401 1.88 -24.68 -2.96
C HIS A 401 0.52 -25.39 -3.18
N PHE A 402 0.53 -26.74 -3.18
CA PHE A 402 -0.68 -27.54 -3.34
C PHE A 402 -1.67 -27.33 -2.18
N GLU A 403 -1.19 -27.44 -0.94
CA GLU A 403 -2.01 -27.22 0.26
C GLU A 403 -2.53 -25.79 0.34
N ARG A 404 -1.69 -24.81 0.02
CA ARG A 404 -2.06 -23.39 -0.05
C ARG A 404 -3.21 -23.16 -1.02
N THR A 405 -3.12 -23.72 -2.23
CA THR A 405 -4.15 -23.57 -3.27
C THR A 405 -5.46 -24.19 -2.81
N LYS A 406 -5.40 -25.40 -2.24
CA LYS A 406 -6.57 -26.09 -1.68
C LYS A 406 -7.26 -25.28 -0.58
N VAL A 407 -6.50 -24.78 0.41
CA VAL A 407 -7.07 -23.97 1.50
C VAL A 407 -7.72 -22.68 0.98
N ILE A 408 -7.12 -22.03 -0.02
CA ILE A 408 -7.68 -20.82 -0.64
C ILE A 408 -8.95 -21.15 -1.43
N GLU A 409 -8.97 -22.23 -2.20
CA GLU A 409 -10.16 -22.66 -2.94
C GLU A 409 -11.31 -23.07 -2.01
N ASP A 410 -10.99 -23.81 -0.94
CA ASP A 410 -11.94 -24.19 0.10
C ASP A 410 -12.52 -22.93 0.77
N PHE A 411 -11.68 -21.94 1.10
CA PHE A 411 -12.16 -20.67 1.65
C PHE A 411 -12.99 -19.85 0.65
N LYS A 412 -12.68 -19.87 -0.66
CA LYS A 412 -13.43 -19.16 -1.69
C LYS A 412 -14.81 -19.81 -1.94
N ASN A 413 -14.88 -21.14 -2.02
CA ASN A 413 -16.05 -21.85 -2.53
C ASN A 413 -16.89 -22.56 -1.45
N SER A 414 -16.29 -22.94 -0.32
CA SER A 414 -17.00 -23.66 0.74
C SER A 414 -17.88 -22.73 1.56
N LYS A 415 -19.02 -23.26 2.03
CA LYS A 415 -19.88 -22.61 3.03
C LYS A 415 -19.52 -22.99 4.47
N ASN A 416 -18.70 -24.04 4.66
CA ASN A 416 -18.36 -24.57 5.99
C ASN A 416 -17.00 -24.07 6.49
N GLY A 417 -16.18 -23.49 5.61
CA GLY A 417 -14.82 -23.01 5.92
C GLY A 417 -14.72 -21.50 5.80
N ASN A 418 -15.24 -20.78 6.79
CA ASN A 418 -15.30 -19.31 6.74
C ASN A 418 -14.10 -18.61 7.38
N THR A 419 -13.16 -19.34 8.01
CA THR A 419 -12.03 -18.74 8.73
C THR A 419 -10.70 -19.34 8.30
N ILE A 420 -9.73 -18.48 7.97
CA ILE A 420 -8.33 -18.85 7.70
C ILE A 420 -7.36 -18.01 8.54
N PHE A 421 -6.25 -18.63 8.94
CA PHE A 421 -5.14 -17.98 9.62
C PHE A 421 -4.00 -17.72 8.64
N LEU A 422 -3.53 -16.48 8.54
CA LEU A 422 -2.45 -16.07 7.63
C LEU A 422 -1.29 -15.47 8.42
N SER A 423 -0.07 -15.88 8.08
CA SER A 423 1.14 -15.19 8.51
C SER A 423 1.44 -13.98 7.62
N LYS A 424 2.59 -13.33 7.84
CA LYS A 424 3.14 -12.24 7.01
C LYS A 424 3.26 -12.56 5.52
N VAL A 425 3.24 -13.84 5.12
CA VAL A 425 3.20 -14.24 3.71
C VAL A 425 1.93 -13.71 3.01
N GLY A 426 0.86 -13.42 3.76
CA GLY A 426 -0.32 -12.76 3.23
C GLY A 426 -0.07 -11.31 2.79
N ASP A 427 0.95 -10.61 3.28
CA ASP A 427 1.20 -9.21 2.90
C ASP A 427 1.78 -9.05 1.50
N ASN A 428 2.66 -9.99 1.15
CA ASN A 428 3.45 -9.94 -0.05
C ASN A 428 3.16 -11.20 -0.85
N SER A 429 2.59 -11.03 -2.04
CA SER A 429 2.70 -12.02 -3.11
C SER A 429 1.77 -13.25 -3.02
N ILE A 430 0.63 -13.17 -2.33
CA ILE A 430 -0.47 -14.15 -2.46
C ILE A 430 -1.73 -13.46 -2.98
N ASP A 431 -2.47 -14.12 -3.89
CA ASP A 431 -3.85 -13.74 -4.23
C ASP A 431 -4.76 -14.02 -3.03
N ILE A 432 -4.87 -13.04 -2.13
CA ILE A 432 -5.66 -13.18 -0.91
C ILE A 432 -7.14 -13.19 -1.31
N PRO A 433 -7.91 -14.20 -0.87
CA PRO A 433 -9.33 -14.26 -1.17
C PRO A 433 -10.09 -13.09 -0.55
N GLU A 434 -11.21 -12.73 -1.18
CA GLU A 434 -12.12 -11.71 -0.67
C GLU A 434 -12.68 -12.12 0.70
N ALA A 435 -12.55 -11.23 1.68
CA ALA A 435 -13.07 -11.44 3.03
C ALA A 435 -13.83 -10.22 3.54
N ASN A 436 -14.75 -10.46 4.48
CA ASN A 436 -15.58 -9.44 5.08
C ASN A 436 -15.00 -8.95 6.41
N VAL A 437 -14.30 -9.84 7.12
CA VAL A 437 -13.78 -9.58 8.47
C VAL A 437 -12.30 -9.87 8.49
N ILE A 438 -11.52 -8.93 9.02
CA ILE A 438 -10.11 -9.10 9.30
C ILE A 438 -9.90 -8.96 10.80
N ILE A 439 -9.23 -9.93 11.41
CA ILE A 439 -8.81 -9.88 12.82
C ILE A 439 -7.30 -9.90 12.86
N GLN A 440 -6.68 -8.87 13.44
CA GLN A 440 -5.24 -8.77 13.61
C GLN A 440 -4.87 -9.01 15.08
N ILE A 441 -4.12 -10.08 15.34
CA ILE A 441 -3.72 -10.49 16.69
C ILE A 441 -2.43 -9.75 17.13
N SER A 442 -1.49 -9.64 16.21
CA SER A 442 -0.21 -8.98 16.43
C SER A 442 0.14 -8.09 15.25
N SER A 443 0.87 -7.02 15.54
CA SER A 443 1.38 -6.09 14.54
C SER A 443 2.79 -5.68 14.93
N HIS A 444 3.74 -5.88 14.02
CA HIS A 444 5.08 -5.35 14.19
C HIS A 444 5.08 -3.82 14.04
N GLY A 445 5.81 -3.16 14.94
CA GLY A 445 5.71 -1.72 15.26
C GLY A 445 6.10 -0.68 14.20
N GLY A 446 6.10 -1.03 12.90
CA GLY A 446 6.55 -0.13 11.83
C GLY A 446 5.52 0.12 10.73
N SER A 447 4.83 -0.92 10.23
CA SER A 447 4.28 -0.86 8.88
C SER A 447 2.79 -0.46 8.80
N ARG A 448 2.46 0.71 9.36
CA ARG A 448 1.12 1.36 9.25
C ARG A 448 0.55 1.34 7.83
N ARG A 449 1.43 1.47 6.82
CA ARG A 449 1.05 1.38 5.39
C ARG A 449 0.65 0.01 4.93
N GLN A 450 1.40 -1.01 5.35
CA GLN A 450 1.09 -2.40 4.97
C GLN A 450 -0.28 -2.76 5.51
N GLU A 451 -0.63 -2.33 6.72
CA GLU A 451 -1.95 -2.55 7.30
C GLU A 451 -3.07 -1.88 6.48
N ALA A 452 -2.96 -0.60 6.12
CA ALA A 452 -3.98 0.06 5.30
C ALA A 452 -4.08 -0.52 3.88
N GLN A 453 -2.96 -0.93 3.28
CA GLN A 453 -2.98 -1.62 1.99
C GLN A 453 -3.61 -3.00 2.08
N ARG A 454 -3.29 -3.75 3.13
CA ARG A 454 -3.87 -5.04 3.47
C ARG A 454 -5.38 -4.91 3.61
N LEU A 455 -5.84 -3.91 4.37
CA LEU A 455 -7.25 -3.59 4.52
C LEU A 455 -7.94 -3.36 3.18
N GLY A 456 -7.41 -2.46 2.35
CA GLY A 456 -8.02 -2.16 1.06
C GLY A 456 -7.88 -3.28 0.02
N ARG A 457 -6.95 -4.22 0.17
CA ARG A 457 -6.80 -5.39 -0.74
C ARG A 457 -7.79 -6.49 -0.40
N ILE A 458 -7.98 -6.77 0.89
CA ILE A 458 -8.73 -7.93 1.37
C ILE A 458 -10.20 -7.60 1.56
N LEU A 459 -10.49 -6.44 2.15
CA LEU A 459 -11.87 -6.07 2.43
C LEU A 459 -12.60 -5.74 1.13
N ARG A 460 -13.67 -6.49 0.89
CA ARG A 460 -14.57 -6.32 -0.23
C ARG A 460 -16.00 -6.26 0.28
N ALA A 461 -16.82 -5.48 -0.41
CA ALA A 461 -18.19 -5.24 0.00
C ALA A 461 -19.02 -6.52 -0.20
N LYS A 462 -19.79 -6.91 0.83
CA LYS A 462 -20.76 -8.01 0.76
C LYS A 462 -21.92 -7.63 -0.18
N GLY A 463 -22.50 -8.60 -0.89
CA GLY A 463 -23.81 -8.45 -1.53
C GLY A 463 -23.86 -7.72 -2.87
N ARG A 464 -25.08 -7.41 -3.35
CA ARG A 464 -25.37 -6.71 -4.62
C ARG A 464 -25.13 -5.21 -4.47
N LEU A 465 -24.97 -4.48 -5.58
CA LEU A 465 -24.64 -3.03 -5.56
C LEU A 465 -25.60 -2.19 -4.69
N GLU A 466 -26.86 -2.61 -4.60
CA GLU A 466 -27.92 -1.99 -3.80
C GLU A 466 -27.66 -2.08 -2.28
N ASP A 467 -27.02 -3.16 -1.81
CA ASP A 467 -26.60 -3.34 -0.41
C ASP A 467 -25.30 -2.58 -0.08
N ARG A 468 -24.63 -2.02 -1.10
CA ARG A 468 -23.31 -1.36 -0.98
C ARG A 468 -23.39 0.15 -0.89
N LEU A 469 -24.55 0.75 -1.16
CA LEU A 469 -24.77 2.18 -1.05
C LEU A 469 -24.88 2.59 0.43
N ALA A 470 -24.28 3.73 0.78
CA ALA A 470 -24.40 4.31 2.11
C ALA A 470 -25.89 4.55 2.44
N GLY A 471 -26.41 3.83 3.45
CA GLY A 471 -27.85 3.82 3.79
C GLY A 471 -28.60 2.50 3.47
N GLY A 472 -27.90 1.43 3.07
CA GLY A 472 -28.46 0.08 2.95
C GLY A 472 -28.85 -0.56 4.30
N LYS A 473 -29.30 -1.83 4.29
CA LYS A 473 -29.76 -2.58 5.50
C LYS A 473 -28.71 -2.67 6.62
N GLU A 474 -27.43 -2.59 6.30
CA GLU A 474 -26.33 -2.59 7.26
C GLU A 474 -25.43 -1.37 7.02
N GLU A 475 -25.18 -0.59 8.07
CA GLU A 475 -24.36 0.64 8.01
C GLU A 475 -22.90 0.36 7.62
N TYR A 476 -22.37 -0.81 8.00
CA TYR A 476 -21.02 -1.27 7.70
C TYR A 476 -21.05 -2.71 7.15
N ASN A 477 -20.33 -2.94 6.04
CA ASN A 477 -20.31 -4.20 5.32
C ASN A 477 -18.94 -4.92 5.34
N ALA A 478 -17.96 -4.32 6.03
CA ALA A 478 -16.66 -4.91 6.30
C ALA A 478 -16.16 -4.50 7.69
N PHE A 479 -15.46 -5.41 8.38
CA PHE A 479 -14.98 -5.18 9.75
C PHE A 479 -13.49 -5.45 9.87
N PHE A 480 -12.79 -4.56 10.56
CA PHE A 480 -11.39 -4.71 10.89
C PHE A 480 -11.20 -4.61 12.40
N TYR A 481 -10.76 -5.70 13.01
CA TYR A 481 -10.46 -5.77 14.43
C TYR A 481 -8.95 -5.81 14.65
N SER A 482 -8.45 -4.90 15.49
CA SER A 482 -7.07 -4.94 15.99
C SER A 482 -7.11 -5.30 17.47
N LEU A 483 -6.57 -6.46 17.83
CA LEU A 483 -6.52 -6.92 19.22
C LEU A 483 -5.25 -6.42 19.89
N VAL A 484 -5.40 -5.62 20.95
CA VAL A 484 -4.28 -4.94 21.62
C VAL A 484 -4.26 -5.30 23.10
N SER A 485 -3.13 -5.75 23.60
CA SER A 485 -2.94 -6.01 25.03
C SER A 485 -2.63 -4.72 25.78
N THR A 486 -3.44 -4.38 26.79
CA THR A 486 -3.30 -3.12 27.55
C THR A 486 -1.99 -3.11 28.36
N ASP A 487 -1.47 -1.91 28.64
CA ASP A 487 -0.25 -1.70 29.44
C ASP A 487 1.03 -2.32 28.84
N THR A 488 1.01 -2.62 27.53
CA THR A 488 2.16 -3.15 26.79
C THR A 488 2.65 -2.18 25.72
N GLN A 489 3.79 -2.51 25.11
CA GLN A 489 4.33 -1.76 23.96
C GLN A 489 3.36 -1.70 22.75
N GLU A 490 2.39 -2.61 22.63
CA GLU A 490 1.40 -2.56 21.54
C GLU A 490 0.56 -1.28 21.58
N MET A 491 0.27 -0.74 22.77
CA MET A 491 -0.50 0.50 22.93
C MET A 491 0.17 1.69 22.24
N TYR A 492 1.50 1.78 22.30
CA TYR A 492 2.25 2.85 21.65
C TYR A 492 2.10 2.81 20.12
N TYR A 493 2.14 1.61 19.54
CA TYR A 493 1.94 1.41 18.10
C TYR A 493 0.48 1.60 17.70
N SER A 494 -0.47 1.23 18.57
CA SER A 494 -1.89 1.38 18.31
C SER A 494 -2.31 2.84 18.17
N THR A 495 -1.84 3.74 19.04
CA THR A 495 -2.16 5.17 18.94
C THR A 495 -1.73 5.76 17.59
N LYS A 496 -0.53 5.40 17.11
CA LYS A 496 -0.04 5.86 15.79
C LYS A 496 -0.83 5.27 14.64
N ARG A 497 -1.28 4.02 14.75
CA ARG A 497 -2.14 3.35 13.76
C ARG A 497 -3.53 4.00 13.71
N GLN A 498 -4.13 4.24 14.87
CA GLN A 498 -5.41 4.93 15.01
C GLN A 498 -5.36 6.27 14.28
N GLN A 499 -4.34 7.10 14.57
CA GLN A 499 -4.18 8.38 13.90
C GLN A 499 -4.10 8.22 12.38
N PHE A 500 -3.28 7.28 11.88
CA PHE A 500 -3.14 7.04 10.45
C PHE A 500 -4.45 6.59 9.78
N LEU A 501 -5.21 5.67 10.39
CA LEU A 501 -6.49 5.21 9.83
C LEU A 501 -7.54 6.33 9.82
N ILE A 502 -7.59 7.17 10.86
CA ILE A 502 -8.46 8.35 10.90
C ILE A 502 -8.06 9.36 9.83
N ASP A 503 -6.77 9.61 9.63
CA ASP A 503 -6.26 10.52 8.59
C ASP A 503 -6.62 10.04 7.17
N GLN A 504 -6.72 8.71 6.97
CA GLN A 504 -7.22 8.12 5.71
C GLN A 504 -8.76 8.14 5.58
N GLY A 505 -9.49 8.52 6.64
CA GLY A 505 -10.95 8.63 6.63
C GLY A 505 -11.70 7.35 7.01
N TYR A 506 -11.07 6.38 7.68
CA TYR A 506 -11.76 5.19 8.19
C TYR A 506 -12.56 5.50 9.47
N SER A 507 -13.74 4.88 9.60
CA SER A 507 -14.50 4.89 10.86
C SER A 507 -13.75 4.06 11.91
N PHE A 508 -13.39 4.66 13.04
CA PHE A 508 -12.58 4.02 14.07
C PHE A 508 -13.27 4.05 15.43
N LYS A 509 -13.39 2.88 16.07
CA LYS A 509 -13.97 2.71 17.41
C LYS A 509 -12.99 1.98 18.33
N VAL A 510 -12.92 2.40 19.59
CA VAL A 510 -12.19 1.67 20.64
C VAL A 510 -13.19 0.91 21.50
N ILE A 511 -12.93 -0.37 21.73
CA ILE A 511 -13.72 -1.27 22.56
C ILE A 511 -12.82 -1.66 23.75
N GLU A 512 -13.16 -1.17 24.94
CA GLU A 512 -12.35 -1.39 26.16
C GLU A 512 -12.50 -2.80 26.72
N SER A 513 -13.66 -3.41 26.55
CA SER A 513 -13.93 -4.78 26.96
C SER A 513 -15.08 -5.33 26.11
N LEU A 514 -14.87 -6.50 25.51
CA LEU A 514 -15.97 -7.27 24.94
C LEU A 514 -16.78 -7.84 26.10
N GLN A 515 -18.07 -7.51 26.16
CA GLN A 515 -19.00 -8.20 27.06
C GLN A 515 -19.18 -9.63 26.52
N LEU A 516 -18.31 -10.53 26.97
CA LEU A 516 -18.42 -11.94 26.66
C LEU A 516 -19.72 -12.46 27.32
N PRO A 517 -20.58 -13.19 26.59
CA PRO A 517 -21.77 -13.80 27.16
C PRO A 517 -21.38 -14.64 28.39
N LEU A 518 -22.22 -14.65 29.43
CA LEU A 518 -21.97 -15.41 30.67
C LEU A 518 -21.81 -16.92 30.42
N ASP A 519 -22.33 -17.44 29.29
CA ASP A 519 -22.19 -18.84 28.86
C ASP A 519 -20.86 -19.12 28.12
N TYR A 520 -20.00 -18.11 27.93
CA TYR A 520 -18.72 -18.23 27.26
C TYR A 520 -17.64 -18.65 28.26
N GLY A 521 -17.39 -19.96 28.37
CA GLY A 521 -16.29 -20.50 29.18
C GLY A 521 -16.68 -20.90 30.61
N ALA A 522 -17.88 -21.45 30.80
CA ALA A 522 -18.18 -22.26 32.00
C ALA A 522 -17.46 -23.63 31.97
N GLU A 523 -16.19 -23.67 31.54
CA GLU A 523 -15.32 -24.83 31.69
C GLU A 523 -14.32 -24.54 32.82
N VAL A 524 -14.48 -25.32 33.88
CA VAL A 524 -13.61 -25.39 35.05
C VAL A 524 -12.19 -25.74 34.60
N ASN A 525 -11.25 -24.76 34.68
CA ASN A 525 -9.77 -24.83 34.67
C ASN A 525 -9.04 -23.71 33.87
N ASP A 526 -9.65 -22.53 33.70
CA ASP A 526 -9.01 -21.38 33.05
C ASP A 526 -7.58 -21.10 33.57
N HIS A 527 -7.37 -21.10 34.89
CA HIS A 527 -6.07 -20.79 35.47
C HIS A 527 -4.99 -21.86 35.18
N GLU A 528 -5.33 -23.15 35.14
CA GLU A 528 -4.36 -24.21 34.81
C GLU A 528 -3.95 -24.15 33.33
N LEU A 529 -4.91 -23.88 32.44
CA LEU A 529 -4.66 -23.71 31.01
C LEU A 529 -3.83 -22.45 30.73
N GLU A 530 -4.08 -21.37 31.46
CA GLU A 530 -3.27 -20.14 31.41
C GLU A 530 -1.84 -20.40 31.87
N MET A 531 -1.66 -21.17 32.95
CA MET A 531 -0.32 -21.53 33.45
C MET A 531 0.42 -22.50 32.52
N ASP A 532 -0.27 -23.45 31.89
CA ASP A 532 0.35 -24.33 30.88
C ASP A 532 0.79 -23.53 29.65
N LEU A 533 -0.06 -22.60 29.18
CA LEU A 533 0.29 -21.69 28.09
C LEU A 533 1.49 -20.82 28.45
N LEU A 534 1.52 -20.26 29.66
CA LEU A 534 2.63 -19.45 30.16
C LEU A 534 3.92 -20.28 30.20
N ASN A 535 3.88 -21.49 30.75
CA ASN A 535 5.02 -22.40 30.79
C ASN A 535 5.51 -22.75 29.39
N LYS A 536 4.60 -22.94 28.43
CA LYS A 536 4.95 -23.20 27.03
C LYS A 536 5.65 -22.01 26.39
N VAL A 537 5.17 -20.78 26.63
CA VAL A 537 5.82 -19.55 26.17
C VAL A 537 7.20 -19.36 26.80
N LEU A 538 7.34 -19.64 28.09
CA LEU A 538 8.63 -19.52 28.80
C LEU A 538 9.65 -20.58 28.39
N ARG A 539 9.20 -21.80 28.04
CA ARG A 539 10.05 -22.91 27.58
C ARG A 539 10.47 -22.80 26.12
N ALA A 540 9.69 -22.09 25.30
CA ALA A 540 10.04 -21.87 23.91
C ALA A 540 11.38 -21.12 23.81
N LYS A 541 12.25 -21.61 22.92
CA LYS A 541 13.57 -21.03 22.70
C LYS A 541 13.41 -19.66 22.06
N ASP A 542 14.36 -18.76 22.34
CA ASP A 542 14.39 -17.41 21.76
C ASP A 542 14.37 -17.45 20.21
N GLU A 543 15.02 -18.45 19.60
CA GLU A 543 15.02 -18.73 18.15
C GLU A 543 13.62 -19.01 17.57
N MET A 544 12.68 -19.53 18.36
CA MET A 544 11.30 -19.79 17.89
C MET A 544 10.45 -18.52 17.81
N PHE A 545 10.96 -17.43 18.38
CA PHE A 545 10.37 -16.09 18.32
C PHE A 545 11.11 -15.17 17.34
N GLU A 546 12.15 -15.69 16.66
CA GLU A 546 12.76 -15.00 15.54
C GLU A 546 11.85 -15.09 14.31
N ASP A 547 11.67 -13.95 13.65
CA ASP A 547 10.97 -13.85 12.39
C ASP A 547 11.74 -14.64 11.32
N VAL A 548 11.23 -15.80 10.92
CA VAL A 548 11.87 -16.61 9.86
C VAL A 548 11.82 -15.93 8.48
N ASP A 549 11.13 -14.80 8.33
CA ASP A 549 11.00 -14.09 7.05
C ASP A 549 11.52 -12.64 7.10
N VAL A 550 12.68 -12.41 7.70
CA VAL A 550 13.56 -11.33 7.24
C VAL A 550 14.51 -11.95 6.23
N VAL A 551 14.13 -11.93 4.95
CA VAL A 551 15.15 -11.86 3.89
C VAL A 551 15.86 -10.54 4.15
N SER A 552 16.94 -10.60 4.93
CA SER A 552 17.85 -9.49 5.13
C SER A 552 18.30 -9.06 3.75
N HIS A 553 18.13 -7.76 3.47
CA HIS A 553 18.66 -7.12 2.27
C HIS A 553 20.21 -7.02 2.26
N ASP A 554 20.88 -7.94 2.95
CA ASP A 554 22.32 -8.15 2.94
C ASP A 554 22.59 -9.66 2.87
N GLY A 555 22.65 -10.16 1.64
CA GLY A 555 22.96 -11.54 1.29
C GLY A 555 24.05 -11.62 0.23
N LEU A 556 25.10 -10.81 0.37
CA LEU A 556 26.39 -11.07 -0.28
C LEU A 556 27.08 -12.19 0.49
N GLN A 557 27.01 -13.44 0.00
CA GLN A 557 28.15 -14.36 -0.15
C GLN A 557 27.73 -15.80 -0.52
N GLN A 558 28.13 -16.19 -1.73
CA GLN A 558 28.65 -17.51 -2.13
C GLN A 558 27.83 -18.77 -1.82
N TYR A 559 26.95 -19.13 -2.75
CA TYR A 559 26.73 -20.55 -3.06
C TYR A 559 27.87 -21.03 -3.98
N SER A 560 28.84 -21.74 -3.40
CA SER A 560 29.70 -22.64 -4.16
C SER A 560 29.27 -24.07 -3.86
N THR A 561 28.89 -24.77 -4.91
CA THR A 561 28.64 -26.21 -4.98
C THR A 561 29.86 -27.01 -4.52
N GLY A 562 29.67 -28.07 -3.73
CA GLY A 562 30.59 -29.21 -3.73
C GLY A 562 30.97 -29.83 -2.38
N HIS A 563 30.46 -31.03 -2.16
CA HIS A 563 31.06 -32.15 -1.42
C HIS A 563 31.45 -32.04 0.07
N LYS A 564 30.68 -32.82 0.87
CA LYS A 564 31.03 -33.37 2.18
C LYS A 564 32.46 -33.92 2.23
N LYS A 565 33.32 -33.36 3.09
CA LYS A 565 34.34 -34.12 3.83
C LYS A 565 34.48 -33.57 5.26
N ARG A 566 34.37 -34.49 6.23
CA ARG A 566 34.61 -34.26 7.66
C ARG A 566 36.10 -33.94 7.87
N HIS A 567 36.42 -32.79 8.47
CA HIS A 567 37.67 -32.63 9.22
C HIS A 567 37.44 -31.76 10.47
N THR A 568 37.84 -32.34 11.59
CA THR A 568 37.96 -31.76 12.93
C THR A 568 39.01 -30.65 12.93
N HIS A 569 38.66 -29.44 13.41
CA HIS A 569 39.67 -28.42 13.75
C HIS A 569 39.49 -27.87 15.16
N VAL A 570 40.62 -27.92 15.86
CA VAL A 570 40.93 -27.52 17.23
C VAL A 570 40.94 -25.99 17.35
N LYS A 571 40.37 -25.47 18.46
CA LYS A 571 40.38 -24.05 18.85
C LYS A 571 41.82 -23.54 19.06
N THR A 572 42.15 -22.37 18.52
CA THR A 572 43.32 -21.57 18.94
C THR A 572 42.92 -20.11 19.19
N ASN A 573 43.51 -19.53 20.23
CA ASN A 573 43.17 -18.27 20.91
C ASN A 573 43.37 -16.99 20.07
N PRO A 574 42.72 -15.86 20.46
CA PRO A 574 42.71 -14.61 19.69
C PRO A 574 44.03 -13.84 19.78
N LYS A 575 44.48 -13.26 18.65
CA LYS A 575 45.73 -12.49 18.53
C LYS A 575 45.50 -10.96 18.68
N ASP A 576 46.46 -10.36 19.39
CA ASP A 576 46.67 -8.99 19.85
C ASP A 576 46.48 -7.86 18.78
N PRO A 577 45.85 -6.70 19.10
CA PRO A 577 45.54 -5.62 18.15
C PRO A 577 46.73 -4.74 17.69
N SER A 578 47.95 -4.95 18.20
CA SER A 578 49.06 -3.99 18.07
C SER A 578 49.89 -4.05 16.76
N LYS A 579 49.56 -4.90 15.78
CA LYS A 579 50.36 -5.07 14.52
C LYS A 579 49.78 -4.43 13.26
N ARG A 580 48.93 -3.41 13.38
CA ARG A 580 48.18 -2.82 12.25
C ARG A 580 48.69 -1.48 11.73
N HIS A 581 50.00 -1.22 11.72
CA HIS A 581 50.53 -0.06 11.00
C HIS A 581 51.91 -0.34 10.44
N HIS A 582 51.97 -0.76 9.17
CA HIS A 582 53.06 -0.51 8.22
C HIS A 582 52.72 -1.28 6.94
N LEU A 583 52.16 -0.62 5.91
CA LEU A 583 52.23 -1.01 4.49
C LEU A 583 51.30 -0.13 3.63
N PHE A 584 51.47 1.20 3.66
CA PHE A 584 51.00 2.09 2.58
C PHE A 584 51.95 3.28 2.47
N LYS A 585 53.14 3.02 1.91
CA LYS A 585 53.99 4.04 1.30
C LYS A 585 54.77 3.38 0.17
N LYS A 586 54.54 3.88 -1.05
CA LYS A 586 55.29 3.76 -2.32
C LYS A 586 54.48 3.09 -3.45
N ARG A 587 53.92 3.94 -4.33
CA ARG A 587 54.48 4.18 -5.67
C ARG A 587 53.64 5.23 -6.41
N LYS A 588 54.25 6.41 -6.61
CA LYS A 588 54.02 7.26 -7.78
C LYS A 588 54.85 6.68 -8.92
N PHE A 589 54.27 6.52 -10.10
CA PHE A 589 54.64 7.21 -11.34
C PHE A 589 53.41 7.27 -12.22
#